data_AF-A0A1X7LFB4-F1
#
_entry.id   AF-A0A1X7LFB4-F1
#
_cell.length_a   1.000
_cell.length_b   1.000
_cell.length_c   1.000
_cell.angle_alpha   90.00
_cell.angle_beta   90.00
_cell.angle_gamma   90.00
#
_symmetry.space_group_name_H-M   'P 1'
#
loop_
_entity.id
_entity.type
_entity.pdbx_description
1 polymer ?
#
loop_
_entity_poly.entity_id
_entity_poly.type
_entity_poly.pdbx_seq_one_letter_code
_entity_poly.pdbx_strand_id
1 'polypeptide(L)' 'MGNPYSTGSSEYRIFEDALGICPPWEIKDVRLDFKRRRLDINLDFIKGSVFECPHCGKNFTAYDSAMREWRHLDF' A
#
# COMPACT_ATOMS: atom_id res chain seq x y z
N MET A 1 -19.71 -19.09 -8.11
CA MET A 1 -20.23 -17.73 -7.85
C MET A 1 -19.04 -16.78 -7.87
N GLY A 2 -18.71 -16.26 -9.05
CA GLY A 2 -17.57 -15.35 -9.24
C GLY A 2 -18.03 -13.91 -9.06
N ASN A 3 -17.30 -13.13 -8.28
CA ASN A 3 -17.62 -11.73 -8.01
C ASN A 3 -17.34 -10.86 -9.26
N PRO A 4 -18.31 -10.10 -9.80
CA PRO A 4 -18.21 -9.38 -11.07
C PRO A 4 -17.30 -8.13 -11.08
N TYR A 5 -16.55 -7.84 -10.02
CA TYR A 5 -15.66 -6.66 -9.95
C TYR A 5 -14.20 -6.90 -10.36
N SER A 6 -13.85 -8.05 -10.95
CA SER A 6 -12.44 -8.37 -11.26
C SER A 6 -11.93 -7.79 -12.58
N THR A 7 -12.47 -6.64 -13.02
CA THR A 7 -11.84 -5.83 -14.07
C THR A 7 -11.19 -4.61 -13.43
N GLY A 8 -10.20 -4.86 -12.58
CA GLY A 8 -9.27 -3.85 -12.11
C GLY A 8 -8.03 -3.92 -13.00
N SER A 9 -7.99 -3.15 -14.08
CA SER A 9 -6.70 -2.66 -14.56
C SER A 9 -6.17 -1.76 -13.44
N SER A 10 -5.41 -2.32 -12.47
CA SER A 10 -4.88 -1.49 -11.38
C SER A 10 -4.01 -0.43 -12.02
N GLU A 11 -4.46 0.82 -11.93
CA GLU A 11 -3.77 1.98 -12.51
C GLU A 11 -2.31 2.04 -12.02
N TYR A 12 -2.04 1.45 -10.86
CA TYR A 12 -0.76 1.45 -10.19
C TYR A 12 0.02 0.15 -10.28
N ARG A 13 -0.37 -0.79 -11.15
CA ARG A 13 0.26 -2.12 -11.23
C ARG A 13 1.78 -2.09 -11.34
N ILE A 14 2.31 -1.16 -12.14
CA ILE A 14 3.75 -1.02 -12.32
C ILE A 14 4.46 -0.60 -11.03
N PHE A 15 3.83 0.22 -10.19
CA PHE A 15 4.37 0.63 -8.90
C PHE A 15 4.20 -0.48 -7.86
N GLU A 16 3.06 -1.20 -7.88
CA GLU A 16 2.82 -2.36 -7.03
C GLU A 16 3.90 -3.42 -7.27
N ASP A 17 4.12 -3.79 -8.52
CA ASP A 17 5.12 -4.79 -8.93
C ASP A 17 6.55 -4.30 -8.64
N ALA A 18 6.88 -3.04 -8.95
CA ALA A 18 8.23 -2.51 -8.75
C ALA A 18 8.60 -2.35 -7.27
N LEU A 19 7.63 -2.07 -6.39
CA LEU A 19 7.84 -1.88 -4.96
C LEU A 19 7.50 -3.12 -4.12
N GLY A 20 7.00 -4.19 -4.74
CA GLY A 20 6.58 -5.40 -4.06
C GLY A 20 5.38 -5.18 -3.13
N ILE A 21 4.48 -4.25 -3.47
CA ILE A 21 3.26 -4.01 -2.71
C ILE A 21 2.28 -5.15 -2.99
N CYS A 22 1.82 -5.80 -1.93
CA CYS A 22 0.88 -6.90 -2.00
C CYS A 22 -0.18 -6.79 -0.91
N PRO A 23 -1.34 -7.47 -1.06
CA PRO A 23 -2.36 -7.50 -0.02
C PRO A 23 -1.75 -7.91 1.33
N PRO A 24 -2.16 -7.26 2.44
CA PRO A 24 -3.29 -6.33 2.56
C PRO A 24 -3.02 -4.88 2.13
N TRP A 25 -1.79 -4.54 1.73
CA TRP A 25 -1.43 -3.18 1.30
C TRP A 25 -1.90 -2.92 -0.13
N GLU A 26 -2.32 -1.68 -0.38
CA GLU A 26 -2.71 -1.19 -1.70
C GLU A 26 -2.18 0.23 -1.93
N ILE A 27 -1.92 0.57 -3.19
CA ILE A 27 -1.59 1.96 -3.56
C ILE A 27 -2.90 2.74 -3.65
N LYS A 28 -3.03 3.73 -2.76
CA LYS A 28 -4.19 4.62 -2.72
C LYS A 28 -4.14 5.72 -3.76
N ASP A 29 -2.95 6.28 -3.97
CA ASP A 29 -2.74 7.42 -4.88
C ASP A 29 -1.25 7.60 -5.19
N VAL A 30 -0.95 8.14 -6.37
CA VAL A 30 0.41 8.47 -6.83
C VAL A 30 0.43 9.92 -7.31
N ARG A 31 1.27 10.75 -6.69
CA ARG A 31 1.42 12.17 -7.01
C ARG A 31 2.81 12.49 -7.50
N LEU A 32 2.90 13.08 -8.68
CA LEU A 32 4.15 13.57 -9.25
C LEU A 32 4.21 15.09 -9.17
N ASP A 33 5.12 15.62 -8.35
CA ASP A 33 5.45 17.03 -8.30
C ASP A 33 6.70 17.29 -9.14
N PHE A 34 6.50 17.79 -10.36
CA PHE A 34 7.59 18.13 -11.28
C PHE A 34 8.45 19.29 -10.77
N LYS A 35 7.86 20.26 -10.06
CA LYS A 35 8.62 21.42 -9.55
C LYS A 35 9.60 20.97 -8.48
N ARG A 36 9.18 20.04 -7.63
CA ARG A 36 10.00 19.47 -6.55
C ARG A 36 10.78 18.23 -6.97
N ARG A 37 10.58 17.75 -8.21
CA ARG A 37 11.11 16.48 -8.73
C ARG A 37 10.86 15.31 -7.78
N ARG A 38 9.65 15.23 -7.25
CA ARG A 38 9.26 14.27 -6.20
C ARG A 38 8.09 13.41 -6.68
N LEU A 39 8.21 12.10 -6.48
CA LEU A 39 7.14 11.14 -6.66
C LEU A 39 6.69 10.67 -5.28
N ASP A 40 5.43 10.95 -4.94
CA ASP A 40 4.80 10.51 -3.69
C ASP A 40 3.83 9.36 -3.98
N ILE A 41 4.06 8.22 -3.35
CA ILE A 41 3.21 7.03 -3.48
C ILE A 41 2.58 6.80 -2.11
N ASN A 42 1.26 6.97 -2.03
CA ASN A 42 0.51 6.79 -0.80
C ASN A 42 0.00 5.35 -0.72
N LEU A 43 0.39 4.65 0.35
CA LEU A 43 -0.09 3.31 0.65
C LEU A 43 -1.24 3.39 1.66
N ASP A 44 -2.20 2.49 1.50
CA ASP A 44 -3.27 2.25 2.46
C ASP A 44 -3.51 0.74 2.56
N PHE A 45 -4.46 0.34 3.40
CA PHE A 45 -4.85 -1.05 3.52
C PHE A 45 -6.36 -1.18 3.69
N ILE A 46 -6.91 -2.30 3.24
CA ILE A 46 -8.35 -2.55 3.33
C ILE A 46 -8.75 -2.62 4.81
N LYS A 47 -9.81 -1.91 5.21
CA LYS A 47 -10.31 -1.97 6.60
C LYS A 47 -10.64 -3.41 7.00
N GLY A 48 -10.21 -3.81 8.20
CA GLY A 48 -10.36 -5.18 8.68
C GLY A 48 -9.27 -6.14 8.15
N SER A 49 -8.29 -5.63 7.42
CA SER A 49 -7.09 -6.38 7.07
C SER A 49 -6.38 -6.95 8.29
N VAL A 50 -5.83 -8.12 8.08
CA VAL A 50 -5.09 -8.88 9.09
C VAL A 50 -3.62 -8.88 8.69
N PHE A 51 -2.77 -8.56 9.65
CA PHE A 51 -1.33 -8.47 9.50
C PHE A 51 -0.67 -9.52 10.37
N GLU A 52 0.31 -10.22 9.81
CA GLU A 52 1.14 -11.13 10.58
C GLU A 52 2.23 -10.33 11.33
N CYS A 53 2.36 -10.57 12.63
CA CYS A 53 3.43 -9.96 13.42
C CYS A 53 4.77 -10.68 13.13
N PRO A 54 5.80 -9.97 12.64
CA PRO A 54 7.08 -10.59 12.27
C PRO A 54 7.86 -11.15 13.48
N HIS A 55 7.48 -10.79 14.70
CA HIS A 55 8.16 -11.25 15.92
C HIS A 55 7.53 -12.50 16.53
N CYS A 56 6.22 -12.72 16.34
CA CYS A 56 5.50 -13.81 17.01
C CYS A 56 4.66 -14.69 16.08
N GLY A 57 4.55 -14.34 14.78
CA GLY A 57 3.82 -15.11 13.77
C GLY A 57 2.30 -15.14 13.98
N LYS A 58 1.76 -14.32 14.88
CA LYS A 58 0.32 -14.21 15.11
C LYS A 58 -0.29 -13.13 14.23
N ASN A 59 -1.54 -13.36 13.87
CA ASN A 59 -2.35 -12.47 13.05
C ASN A 59 -3.08 -11.45 13.93
N PHE A 60 -2.96 -10.16 13.56
CA PHE A 60 -3.60 -9.05 14.25
C PHE A 60 -4.30 -8.13 13.26
N THR A 61 -5.39 -7.51 13.68
CA THR A 61 -6.01 -6.41 12.93
C THR A 61 -5.34 -5.09 13.29
N ALA A 62 -5.31 -4.16 12.35
CA ALA A 62 -4.93 -2.78 12.64
C ALA A 62 -6.01 -2.14 13.53
N TYR A 63 -5.65 -1.76 14.76
CA TYR A 63 -6.55 -1.09 15.70
C TYR A 63 -6.53 0.43 15.52
N ASP A 64 -5.33 0.99 15.39
CA ASP A 64 -5.11 2.41 15.13
C ASP A 64 -4.08 2.55 13.99
N SER A 65 -4.34 3.50 13.10
CA SER A 65 -3.51 3.77 11.92
C SER A 65 -3.25 5.25 11.82
N ALA A 66 -1.97 5.62 11.85
CA ALA A 66 -1.52 6.98 11.62
C ALA A 66 -0.79 7.06 10.29
N MET A 67 -0.96 8.19 9.58
CA MET A 67 -0.20 8.45 8.36
C MET A 67 1.29 8.57 8.72
N ARG A 68 2.14 7.87 7.97
CA ARG A 68 3.60 7.98 8.08
C ARG A 68 4.18 8.29 6.71
N GLU A 69 5.16 9.20 6.68
CA GLU A 69 5.95 9.48 5.48
C GLU A 69 7.33 8.83 5.63
N TRP A 70 7.76 8.12 4.60
CA TRP A 70 9.12 7.62 4.46
C TRP A 70 9.74 8.23 3.22
N ARG A 71 10.95 8.80 3.33
CA ARG A 71 11.70 9.29 2.17
C ARG A 71 12.86 8.36 1.88
N HIS A 72 13.15 8.19 0.59
CA HIS A 72 14.37 7.48 0.18
C HIS A 72 15.57 8.23 0.79
N LEU A 73 16.36 7.52 1.62
CA LEU A 73 17.48 7.98 2.47
C LEU A 73 17.18 8.29 3.95
N ASP A 74 15.96 8.06 4.47
CA ASP A 74 15.68 8.11 5.93
C ASP A 74 15.99 6.77 6.63
N PHE A 75 17.18 6.19 6.43
CA PHE A 75 17.62 4.93 7.07
C PHE A 75 18.56 5.18 8.25
#